data_AF-A0A0F9JE85-F1
#
_entry.id   AF-A0A0F9JE85-F1
#
_cell.length_a   1.000
_cell.length_b   1.000
_cell.length_c   1.000
_cell.angle_alpha   90.00
_cell.angle_beta   90.00
_cell.angle_gamma   90.00
#
_symmetry.space_group_name_H-M   'P 1'
#
loop_
_entity.id
_entity.type
_entity.pdbx_description
1 polymer ?
#
loop_
_entity_poly.entity_id
_entity_poly.type
_entity_poly.pdbx_seq_one_letter_code
_entity_poly.pdbx_strand_id
1 'polypeptide(L)'
;ASRGDVIYVMPGHSETVATAAGVDFDVAGVTVIGLGYGTDQAQLRLTVNTAHIEIAAANVTWINLRITAAVSDLAQAIDIVAAGDNFTSIGCIYDEEATNENYKIVFGVEDLVDGGTFINNQYFGGDVENDSFWVGAGTADRTSFIGNTFQHTAVQTGVVAFITNVTAFTQGRIEDNTFINQQPVAAASVVVLAGTGNSGICDNNVMCFLDTDATNANCISAFDVTGMGMGRMQASGAVDETSNIFSRSTLTS
;
A
#
# COMPACT_ATOMS: atom_id res chain seq x y z
N ALA A 1 -23.80 12.86 0.84
CA ALA A 1 -24.00 11.93 -0.27
C ALA A 1 -24.27 10.52 0.28
N SER A 2 -25.51 10.06 0.47
CA SER A 2 -25.83 8.91 1.39
C SER A 2 -26.69 7.78 0.81
N ARG A 3 -26.85 7.70 -0.52
CA ARG A 3 -27.72 6.69 -1.18
C ARG A 3 -26.99 5.87 -2.25
N GLY A 4 -25.68 5.67 -2.11
CA GLY A 4 -24.84 5.08 -3.16
C GLY A 4 -24.48 6.10 -4.23
N ASP A 5 -24.17 7.32 -3.78
CA ASP A 5 -23.91 8.44 -4.68
C ASP A 5 -22.57 8.22 -5.40
N VAL A 6 -22.56 8.51 -6.70
CA VAL A 6 -21.40 8.32 -7.57
C VAL A 6 -20.91 9.69 -8.06
N ILE A 7 -19.66 10.00 -7.77
CA ILE A 7 -18.96 11.19 -8.23
C ILE A 7 -18.07 10.80 -9.40
N TYR A 8 -18.29 11.42 -10.55
CA TYR A 8 -17.38 11.30 -11.69
C TYR A 8 -16.44 12.50 -11.72
N VAL A 9 -15.14 12.23 -11.74
CA VAL A 9 -14.11 13.26 -11.87
C VAL A 9 -13.63 13.24 -13.31
N MET A 10 -13.77 14.38 -14.00
CA MET A 10 -13.52 14.47 -15.44
C MET A 10 -12.05 14.21 -15.79
N PRO A 11 -11.75 13.71 -17.01
CA PRO A 11 -10.37 13.52 -17.45
C PRO A 11 -9.58 14.84 -17.39
N GLY A 12 -8.34 14.77 -16.90
CA GLY A 12 -7.43 15.91 -16.74
C GLY A 12 -7.78 16.84 -15.59
N HIS A 13 -8.82 16.58 -14.80
CA HIS A 13 -9.08 17.34 -13.57
C HIS A 13 -7.98 17.05 -12.55
N SER A 14 -7.43 18.11 -11.96
CA SER A 14 -6.49 18.03 -10.85
C SER A 14 -7.03 18.86 -9.69
N GLU A 15 -7.47 18.18 -8.64
CA GLU A 15 -7.91 18.83 -7.40
C GLU A 15 -6.70 19.06 -6.51
N THR A 16 -6.47 20.30 -6.10
CA THR A 16 -5.35 20.64 -5.21
C THR A 16 -5.79 20.55 -3.75
N VAL A 17 -5.16 19.66 -3.00
CA VAL A 17 -5.34 19.52 -1.55
C VAL A 17 -4.20 20.27 -0.86
N ALA A 18 -4.54 21.38 -0.19
CA ALA A 18 -3.58 22.28 0.44
C ALA A 18 -3.81 22.47 1.95
N THR A 19 -4.67 21.65 2.56
CA THR A 19 -4.98 21.69 3.99
C THR A 19 -5.17 20.28 4.53
N ALA A 20 -5.02 20.12 5.84
CA ALA A 20 -5.47 18.92 6.56
C ALA A 20 -6.97 18.68 6.27
N ALA A 21 -7.34 17.41 6.07
CA ALA A 21 -8.68 16.99 5.66
C ALA A 21 -9.25 17.87 4.52
N GLY A 22 -8.39 18.29 3.58
CA GLY A 22 -8.79 19.23 2.53
C GLY A 22 -9.84 18.66 1.56
N VAL A 23 -9.90 17.33 1.50
CA VAL A 23 -11.02 16.57 0.96
C VAL A 23 -11.44 15.58 2.05
N ASP A 24 -12.72 15.60 2.41
CA ASP A 24 -13.28 14.80 3.50
C ASP A 24 -14.45 13.96 2.96
N PHE A 25 -14.33 12.64 3.12
CA PHE A 25 -15.37 11.68 2.84
C PHE A 25 -16.17 11.36 4.11
N ASP A 26 -16.96 12.33 4.56
CA ASP A 26 -17.77 12.29 5.78
C ASP A 26 -19.13 11.59 5.61
N VAL A 27 -19.43 11.06 4.42
CA VAL A 27 -20.68 10.35 4.14
C VAL A 27 -20.44 8.95 3.60
N ALA A 28 -21.08 7.98 4.25
CA ALA A 28 -20.96 6.58 3.92
C ALA A 28 -21.53 6.22 2.54
N GLY A 29 -20.90 5.26 1.87
CA GLY A 29 -21.39 4.69 0.61
C GLY A 29 -21.14 5.56 -0.62
N VAL A 30 -20.18 6.49 -0.57
CA VAL A 30 -19.79 7.32 -1.72
C VAL A 30 -18.83 6.55 -2.62
N THR A 31 -19.10 6.55 -3.93
CA THR A 31 -18.16 6.05 -4.94
C THR A 31 -17.59 7.22 -5.74
N VAL A 32 -16.28 7.31 -5.88
CA VAL A 32 -15.59 8.27 -6.74
C VAL A 32 -14.92 7.53 -7.89
N ILE A 33 -15.21 7.96 -9.11
CA ILE A 33 -14.68 7.37 -10.34
C ILE A 33 -13.90 8.45 -11.09
N GLY A 34 -12.59 8.30 -11.12
CA GLY A 34 -11.73 9.06 -12.01
C GLY A 34 -11.90 8.63 -13.46
N LEU A 35 -12.10 9.58 -14.35
CA LEU A 35 -12.08 9.35 -15.79
C LEU A 35 -10.71 9.69 -16.36
N GLY A 36 -10.43 9.16 -17.56
CA GLY A 36 -9.14 9.36 -18.24
C GLY A 36 -8.08 8.31 -17.89
N TYR A 37 -6.92 8.42 -18.54
CA TYR A 37 -5.80 7.49 -18.43
C TYR A 37 -4.48 8.23 -18.59
N GLY A 38 -3.39 7.68 -18.06
CA GLY A 38 -2.07 8.28 -18.15
C GLY A 38 -2.06 9.70 -17.56
N THR A 39 -1.60 10.68 -18.32
CA THR A 39 -1.55 12.09 -17.87
C THR A 39 -2.93 12.73 -17.71
N ASP A 40 -3.96 12.17 -18.36
CA ASP A 40 -5.33 12.68 -18.28
C ASP A 40 -6.15 11.96 -17.20
N GLN A 41 -5.55 11.06 -16.42
CA GLN A 41 -6.23 10.44 -15.29
C GLN A 41 -6.55 11.50 -14.23
N ALA A 42 -7.80 11.56 -13.77
CA ALA A 42 -8.23 12.47 -12.72
C ALA A 42 -7.35 12.35 -11.46
N GLN A 43 -6.91 13.49 -10.94
CA GLN A 43 -5.89 13.58 -9.91
C GLN A 43 -6.37 14.29 -8.65
N LEU A 44 -5.99 13.76 -7.48
CA LEU A 44 -5.93 14.49 -6.22
C LEU A 44 -4.46 14.78 -5.91
N ARG A 45 -4.10 16.05 -5.80
CA ARG A 45 -2.72 16.53 -5.74
C ARG A 45 -2.45 17.24 -4.42
N LEU A 46 -1.60 16.65 -3.57
CA LEU A 46 -1.30 17.16 -2.24
C LEU A 46 -0.07 18.06 -2.26
N THR A 47 -0.20 19.33 -1.86
CA THR A 47 0.80 20.39 -2.12
C THR A 47 1.47 20.97 -0.87
N VAL A 48 1.12 20.46 0.31
CA VAL A 48 1.73 20.85 1.59
C VAL A 48 1.84 19.60 2.47
N ASN A 49 2.91 19.53 3.26
CA ASN A 49 3.27 18.31 3.99
C ASN A 49 2.27 17.86 5.07
N THR A 50 1.35 18.74 5.48
CA THR A 50 0.25 18.45 6.41
C THR A 50 -1.10 18.20 5.71
N ALA A 51 -1.16 18.37 4.39
CA ALA A 51 -2.37 18.08 3.64
C ALA A 51 -2.64 16.58 3.65
N HIS A 52 -3.91 16.21 3.77
CA HIS A 52 -4.34 14.83 3.61
C HIS A 52 -5.80 14.81 3.18
N ILE A 53 -6.20 13.65 2.65
CA ILE A 53 -7.57 13.30 2.34
C ILE A 53 -8.08 12.45 3.50
N GLU A 54 -9.25 12.78 4.06
CA GLU A 54 -9.83 12.05 5.19
C GLU A 54 -10.92 11.09 4.70
N ILE A 55 -10.87 9.84 5.16
CA ILE A 55 -11.93 8.85 5.00
C ILE A 55 -12.67 8.71 6.34
N ALA A 56 -13.64 9.60 6.56
CA ALA A 56 -14.39 9.70 7.81
C ALA A 56 -15.70 8.89 7.85
N ALA A 57 -15.98 8.09 6.82
CA ALA A 57 -17.17 7.28 6.76
C ALA A 57 -16.98 5.95 6.01
N ALA A 58 -17.78 4.96 6.39
CA ALA A 58 -17.66 3.60 5.88
C ALA A 58 -18.13 3.45 4.41
N ASN A 59 -17.65 2.39 3.75
CA ASN A 59 -18.04 1.99 2.39
C ASN A 59 -17.75 3.06 1.31
N VAL A 60 -16.68 3.83 1.49
CA VAL A 60 -16.17 4.74 0.46
C VAL A 60 -15.39 3.91 -0.57
N THR A 61 -15.65 4.13 -1.85
CA THR A 61 -14.98 3.43 -2.95
C THR A 61 -14.33 4.42 -3.90
N TRP A 62 -13.07 4.22 -4.22
CA TRP A 62 -12.33 4.95 -5.24
C TRP A 62 -11.95 4.05 -6.40
N ILE A 63 -12.14 4.56 -7.61
CA ILE A 63 -11.86 3.84 -8.85
C ILE A 63 -11.08 4.74 -9.79
N ASN A 64 -9.94 4.27 -10.28
CA ASN A 64 -9.16 4.92 -11.34
C ASN A 64 -8.78 6.39 -11.03
N LEU A 65 -8.46 6.69 -9.76
CA LEU A 65 -7.92 7.98 -9.35
C LEU A 65 -6.39 7.93 -9.32
N ARG A 66 -5.76 9.07 -9.59
CA ARG A 66 -4.35 9.30 -9.30
C ARG A 66 -4.23 10.16 -8.05
N ILE A 67 -3.49 9.69 -7.06
CA ILE A 67 -3.14 10.44 -5.87
C ILE A 67 -1.66 10.78 -6.02
N THR A 68 -1.31 12.06 -5.92
CA THR A 68 0.06 12.52 -6.13
C THR A 68 0.57 13.40 -4.99
N ALA A 69 1.71 13.02 -4.42
CA ALA A 69 2.50 13.88 -3.55
C ALA A 69 3.21 14.93 -4.43
N ALA A 70 2.84 16.19 -4.25
CA ALA A 70 3.46 17.36 -4.88
C ALA A 70 4.15 18.22 -3.80
N VAL A 71 4.77 17.55 -2.84
CA VAL A 71 5.52 18.13 -1.72
C VAL A 71 6.47 17.07 -1.14
N SER A 72 7.61 17.50 -0.60
CA SER A 72 8.52 16.64 0.15
C SER A 72 7.96 16.25 1.51
N ASP A 73 8.28 15.05 1.97
CA ASP A 73 7.97 14.56 3.31
C ASP A 73 6.48 14.65 3.68
N LEU A 74 5.57 14.36 2.74
CA LEU A 74 4.13 14.35 3.01
C LEU A 74 3.85 13.32 4.11
N ALA A 75 3.39 13.80 5.28
CA ALA A 75 3.34 12.98 6.48
C ALA A 75 2.44 11.75 6.31
N GLN A 76 1.25 11.95 5.76
CA GLN A 76 0.32 10.92 5.31
C GLN A 76 -0.57 11.50 4.21
N ALA A 77 -0.80 10.78 3.11
CA ALA A 77 -1.66 11.29 2.04
C ALA A 77 -3.15 11.03 2.29
N ILE A 78 -3.48 9.84 2.78
CA ILE A 78 -4.83 9.43 3.15
C ILE A 78 -4.83 9.06 4.63
N ASP A 79 -5.75 9.66 5.37
CA ASP A 79 -6.05 9.31 6.75
C ASP A 79 -7.38 8.56 6.78
N ILE A 80 -7.33 7.27 7.13
CA ILE A 80 -8.54 6.47 7.36
C ILE A 80 -8.77 6.42 8.86
N VAL A 81 -9.70 7.26 9.31
CA VAL A 81 -10.08 7.35 10.72
C VAL A 81 -11.01 6.20 11.11
N ALA A 82 -11.25 6.02 12.41
CA ALA A 82 -11.97 4.87 12.98
C ALA A 82 -13.39 4.61 12.40
N ALA A 83 -13.99 5.56 11.69
CA ALA A 83 -15.28 5.38 11.02
C ALA A 83 -15.18 4.94 9.54
N GLY A 84 -13.97 4.82 9.00
CA GLY A 84 -13.65 4.58 7.59
C GLY A 84 -13.69 3.12 7.13
N ASP A 85 -14.41 2.25 7.85
CA ASP A 85 -14.51 0.82 7.55
C ASP A 85 -14.89 0.53 6.08
N ASN A 86 -14.36 -0.56 5.54
CA ASN A 86 -14.64 -1.05 4.19
C ASN A 86 -14.30 -0.04 3.08
N PHE A 87 -13.30 0.82 3.31
CA PHE A 87 -12.71 1.61 2.24
C PHE A 87 -12.19 0.71 1.12
N THR A 88 -12.48 1.06 -0.13
CA THR A 88 -12.08 0.27 -1.30
C THR A 88 -11.37 1.14 -2.33
N SER A 89 -10.17 0.75 -2.75
CA SER A 89 -9.40 1.38 -3.84
C SER A 89 -9.18 0.40 -4.98
N ILE A 90 -9.59 0.76 -6.20
CA ILE A 90 -9.53 -0.10 -7.38
C ILE A 90 -8.85 0.63 -8.54
N GLY A 91 -7.73 0.08 -9.03
CA GLY A 91 -7.07 0.60 -10.22
C GLY A 91 -6.53 2.02 -10.05
N CYS A 92 -6.31 2.47 -8.82
CA CYS A 92 -5.76 3.79 -8.53
C CYS A 92 -4.22 3.78 -8.66
N ILE A 93 -3.67 4.96 -8.90
CA ILE A 93 -2.22 5.21 -8.94
C ILE A 93 -1.85 6.12 -7.77
N TYR A 94 -0.79 5.76 -7.07
CA TYR A 94 -0.20 6.53 -5.98
C TYR A 94 1.24 6.82 -6.35
N ASP A 95 1.56 8.07 -6.63
CA ASP A 95 2.87 8.45 -7.17
C ASP A 95 3.33 9.84 -6.73
N GLU A 96 4.52 10.21 -7.16
CA GLU A 96 5.17 11.47 -6.80
C GLU A 96 5.25 12.36 -8.04
N GLU A 97 5.19 13.68 -7.87
CA GLU A 97 5.37 14.59 -9.00
C GLU A 97 6.84 14.76 -9.38
N ALA A 98 7.73 14.84 -8.38
CA ALA A 98 9.17 15.01 -8.58
C ALA A 98 9.97 14.05 -7.70
N THR A 99 11.23 13.80 -8.06
CA THR A 99 12.14 12.85 -7.37
C THR A 99 12.52 13.24 -5.93
N ASN A 100 12.11 14.42 -5.47
CA ASN A 100 12.35 14.93 -4.12
C ASN A 100 11.03 15.27 -3.41
N GLU A 101 9.91 14.84 -3.97
CA GLU A 101 8.57 14.91 -3.39
C GLU A 101 8.15 13.49 -3.11
N ASN A 102 7.56 13.23 -1.95
CA ASN A 102 7.36 11.86 -1.50
C ASN A 102 6.29 11.72 -0.42
N TYR A 103 5.85 10.49 -0.25
CA TYR A 103 5.00 10.08 0.85
C TYR A 103 5.84 9.48 1.95
N LYS A 104 5.74 9.94 3.18
CA LYS A 104 6.17 9.10 4.30
C LYS A 104 5.26 7.89 4.43
N ILE A 105 3.96 8.14 4.27
CA ILE A 105 2.89 7.16 4.36
C ILE A 105 1.84 7.52 3.30
N VAL A 106 1.42 6.57 2.46
CA VAL A 106 0.27 6.78 1.56
C VAL A 106 -1.01 6.66 2.37
N PHE A 107 -1.24 5.52 3.03
CA PHE A 107 -2.39 5.25 3.90
C PHE A 107 -1.97 5.15 5.37
N GLY A 108 -2.28 6.19 6.14
CA GLY A 108 -2.30 6.16 7.60
C GLY A 108 -3.67 5.70 8.07
N VAL A 109 -3.71 4.72 8.96
CA VAL A 109 -4.97 4.05 9.33
C VAL A 109 -5.05 3.93 10.83
N GLU A 110 -6.11 4.49 11.40
CA GLU A 110 -6.39 4.43 12.84
C GLU A 110 -6.72 3.00 13.30
N ASP A 111 -6.77 2.80 14.62
CA ASP A 111 -7.26 1.56 15.20
C ASP A 111 -8.75 1.36 14.90
N LEU A 112 -9.20 0.11 14.90
CA LEU A 112 -10.59 -0.30 14.65
C LEU A 112 -11.08 -0.04 13.22
N VAL A 113 -10.19 0.13 12.25
CA VAL A 113 -10.54 0.20 10.83
C VAL A 113 -10.40 -1.18 10.19
N ASP A 114 -11.52 -1.73 9.75
CA ASP A 114 -11.61 -3.05 9.13
C ASP A 114 -11.96 -3.00 7.63
N GLY A 115 -11.65 -4.07 6.92
CA GLY A 115 -12.20 -4.34 5.59
C GLY A 115 -11.60 -3.49 4.45
N GLY A 116 -10.48 -2.81 4.70
CA GLY A 116 -9.76 -2.06 3.68
C GLY A 116 -9.41 -2.95 2.49
N THR A 117 -9.83 -2.58 1.27
CA THR A 117 -9.66 -3.42 0.08
C THR A 117 -8.94 -2.69 -1.02
N PHE A 118 -7.78 -3.20 -1.44
CA PHE A 118 -6.91 -2.60 -2.45
C PHE A 118 -6.73 -3.58 -3.60
N ILE A 119 -7.30 -3.26 -4.76
CA ILE A 119 -7.30 -4.13 -5.94
C ILE A 119 -6.66 -3.45 -7.15
N ASN A 120 -5.67 -4.10 -7.76
CA ASN A 120 -5.04 -3.66 -9.00
C ASN A 120 -4.49 -2.21 -8.97
N ASN A 121 -4.11 -1.72 -7.79
CA ASN A 121 -3.52 -0.40 -7.64
C ASN A 121 -2.03 -0.44 -7.97
N GLN A 122 -1.46 0.73 -8.25
CA GLN A 122 -0.04 0.92 -8.47
C GLN A 122 0.50 1.95 -7.50
N TYR A 123 1.60 1.63 -6.83
CA TYR A 123 2.35 2.53 -5.98
C TYR A 123 3.78 2.68 -6.48
N PHE A 124 4.22 3.94 -6.63
CA PHE A 124 5.57 4.31 -7.03
C PHE A 124 6.15 5.29 -6.01
N GLY A 125 7.06 4.81 -5.15
CA GLY A 125 7.89 5.63 -4.27
C GLY A 125 9.23 5.92 -4.92
N GLY A 126 9.61 7.18 -5.04
CA GLY A 126 10.78 7.65 -5.80
C GLY A 126 11.82 8.34 -4.95
N ASP A 127 11.55 8.58 -3.66
CA ASP A 127 12.53 9.11 -2.74
C ASP A 127 13.51 8.04 -2.27
N VAL A 128 14.57 8.49 -1.63
CA VAL A 128 15.58 7.65 -0.99
C VAL A 128 15.25 7.39 0.49
N GLU A 129 14.28 8.09 1.08
CA GLU A 129 13.86 7.92 2.47
C GLU A 129 12.34 7.78 2.62
N ASN A 130 11.93 6.67 3.22
CA ASN A 130 10.58 6.39 3.71
C ASN A 130 9.42 6.55 2.72
N ASP A 131 8.87 5.40 2.31
CA ASP A 131 7.82 5.29 1.30
C ASP A 131 6.88 4.10 1.62
N SER A 132 6.15 4.19 2.75
CA SER A 132 5.16 3.15 3.09
C SER A 132 3.86 3.35 2.34
N PHE A 133 3.30 2.28 1.78
CA PHE A 133 1.96 2.32 1.20
C PHE A 133 0.88 2.26 2.27
N TRP A 134 0.98 1.32 3.21
CA TRP A 134 -0.02 1.11 4.26
C TRP A 134 0.64 1.00 5.63
N VAL A 135 0.12 1.77 6.60
CA VAL A 135 0.50 1.69 8.00
C VAL A 135 -0.77 1.64 8.86
N GLY A 136 -1.10 0.44 9.34
CA GLY A 136 -2.18 0.23 10.30
C GLY A 136 -1.69 0.43 11.74
N ALA A 137 -2.27 1.40 12.46
CA ALA A 137 -1.94 1.72 13.84
C ALA A 137 -2.56 0.75 14.86
N GLY A 138 -3.50 -0.10 14.43
CA GLY A 138 -4.27 -0.98 15.29
C GLY A 138 -4.59 -2.32 14.67
N THR A 139 -5.63 -2.96 15.19
CA THR A 139 -6.07 -4.27 14.66
C THR A 139 -6.73 -4.03 13.32
N ALA A 140 -6.28 -4.74 12.29
CA ALA A 140 -6.87 -4.68 10.96
C ALA A 140 -7.52 -6.04 10.66
N ASP A 141 -8.85 -6.10 10.62
CA ASP A 141 -9.58 -7.31 10.24
C ASP A 141 -10.09 -7.21 8.79
N ARG A 142 -10.04 -8.31 8.03
CA ARG A 142 -10.54 -8.42 6.65
C ARG A 142 -9.86 -7.47 5.64
N THR A 143 -8.74 -6.84 6.00
CA THR A 143 -7.97 -5.99 5.08
C THR A 143 -7.28 -6.83 4.00
N SER A 144 -7.36 -6.38 2.75
CA SER A 144 -6.96 -7.15 1.57
C SER A 144 -6.18 -6.32 0.56
N PHE A 145 -5.02 -6.83 0.14
CA PHE A 145 -4.20 -6.32 -0.95
C PHE A 145 -4.13 -7.39 -2.05
N ILE A 146 -4.77 -7.13 -3.20
CA ILE A 146 -4.93 -8.10 -4.27
C ILE A 146 -4.49 -7.52 -5.62
N GLY A 147 -3.55 -8.18 -6.31
CA GLY A 147 -3.17 -7.80 -7.68
C GLY A 147 -2.47 -6.44 -7.80
N ASN A 148 -1.98 -5.87 -6.70
CA ASN A 148 -1.36 -4.55 -6.72
C ASN A 148 0.13 -4.64 -7.12
N THR A 149 0.67 -3.53 -7.61
CA THR A 149 2.10 -3.34 -7.82
C THR A 149 2.63 -2.29 -6.86
N PHE A 150 3.63 -2.64 -6.07
CA PHE A 150 4.33 -1.74 -5.16
C PHE A 150 5.78 -1.64 -5.59
N GLN A 151 6.26 -0.43 -5.88
CA GLN A 151 7.60 -0.24 -6.40
C GLN A 151 8.28 0.96 -5.77
N HIS A 152 9.47 0.72 -5.21
CA HIS A 152 10.45 1.77 -5.02
C HIS A 152 11.26 1.90 -6.32
N THR A 153 11.37 3.12 -6.84
CA THR A 153 12.07 3.43 -8.09
C THR A 153 13.48 3.94 -7.86
N ALA A 154 13.79 4.39 -6.64
CA ALA A 154 15.12 4.77 -6.18
C ALA A 154 15.61 3.84 -5.07
N VAL A 155 16.94 3.76 -4.92
CA VAL A 155 17.55 2.98 -3.83
C VAL A 155 17.26 3.66 -2.50
N GLN A 156 16.64 2.93 -1.60
CA GLN A 156 16.20 3.45 -0.32
C GLN A 156 17.33 3.34 0.71
N THR A 157 17.53 4.38 1.52
CA THR A 157 18.50 4.40 2.63
C THR A 157 17.83 4.09 3.98
N GLY A 158 16.51 4.28 4.08
CA GLY A 158 15.67 3.88 5.22
C GLY A 158 15.12 2.45 5.09
N VAL A 159 14.83 1.82 6.24
CA VAL A 159 14.15 0.51 6.31
C VAL A 159 12.65 0.74 6.48
N VAL A 160 11.90 0.49 5.42
CA VAL A 160 10.46 0.76 5.35
C VAL A 160 9.76 -0.33 4.54
N ALA A 161 8.76 -0.99 5.13
CA ALA A 161 7.92 -1.92 4.41
C ALA A 161 6.81 -1.19 3.64
N PHE A 162 6.40 -1.76 2.51
CA PHE A 162 5.22 -1.27 1.78
C PHE A 162 3.96 -1.40 2.63
N ILE A 163 3.81 -2.53 3.32
CA ILE A 163 2.65 -2.83 4.16
C ILE A 163 3.13 -3.13 5.58
N THR A 164 2.69 -2.31 6.52
CA THR A 164 2.94 -2.51 7.95
C THR A 164 1.62 -2.55 8.72
N ASN A 165 1.48 -3.50 9.65
CA ASN A 165 0.43 -3.47 10.66
C ASN A 165 1.05 -3.71 12.04
N VAL A 166 0.81 -2.78 12.97
CA VAL A 166 1.51 -2.79 14.27
C VAL A 166 0.90 -3.76 15.28
N THR A 167 -0.38 -4.10 15.14
CA THR A 167 -1.02 -5.16 15.93
C THR A 167 -1.55 -6.27 15.01
N ALA A 168 -2.56 -7.02 15.44
CA ALA A 168 -3.04 -8.19 14.72
C ALA A 168 -3.64 -7.80 13.35
N PHE A 169 -3.22 -8.53 12.32
CA PHE A 169 -3.80 -8.50 10.99
C PHE A 169 -4.60 -9.78 10.77
N THR A 170 -5.93 -9.72 10.91
CA THR A 170 -6.79 -10.91 10.97
C THR A 170 -7.67 -11.04 9.74
N GLN A 171 -7.97 -12.29 9.36
CA GLN A 171 -8.78 -12.63 8.18
C GLN A 171 -8.35 -11.90 6.91
N GLY A 172 -7.09 -11.49 6.85
CA GLY A 172 -6.58 -10.62 5.80
C GLY A 172 -6.06 -11.39 4.61
N ARG A 173 -5.84 -10.68 3.51
CA ARG A 173 -5.37 -11.28 2.25
C ARG A 173 -4.27 -10.43 1.63
N ILE A 174 -3.14 -11.06 1.31
CA ILE A 174 -2.08 -10.43 0.52
C ILE A 174 -1.83 -11.38 -0.64
N GLU A 175 -2.48 -11.13 -1.77
CA GLU A 175 -2.54 -12.07 -2.88
C GLU A 175 -2.20 -11.45 -4.22
N ASP A 176 -1.53 -12.21 -5.10
CA ASP A 176 -1.27 -11.82 -6.49
C ASP A 176 -0.52 -10.47 -6.64
N ASN A 177 0.15 -10.00 -5.61
CA ASN A 177 0.84 -8.70 -5.65
C ASN A 177 2.26 -8.84 -6.21
N THR A 178 2.73 -7.76 -6.82
CA THR A 178 4.13 -7.60 -7.22
C THR A 178 4.78 -6.54 -6.34
N PHE A 179 5.85 -6.90 -5.64
CA PHE A 179 6.66 -6.00 -4.83
C PHE A 179 8.03 -5.84 -5.47
N ILE A 180 8.45 -4.62 -5.74
CA ILE A 180 9.78 -4.28 -6.25
C ILE A 180 10.40 -3.30 -5.28
N ASN A 181 11.18 -3.82 -4.36
CA ASN A 181 11.80 -3.02 -3.33
C ASN A 181 13.26 -2.73 -3.65
N GLN A 182 13.63 -1.47 -3.77
CA GLN A 182 15.01 -1.04 -4.01
C GLN A 182 15.78 -0.76 -2.70
N GLN A 183 15.32 -1.28 -1.55
CA GLN A 183 16.07 -1.25 -0.30
C GLN A 183 17.24 -2.24 -0.34
N PRO A 184 18.45 -1.82 0.06
CA PRO A 184 19.54 -2.71 0.46
C PRO A 184 19.00 -3.73 1.47
N VAL A 185 19.27 -5.03 1.26
CA VAL A 185 18.68 -6.12 2.05
C VAL A 185 18.80 -5.86 3.55
N ALA A 186 17.66 -5.51 4.15
CA ALA A 186 17.45 -5.35 5.58
C ALA A 186 16.17 -6.09 5.98
N ALA A 187 16.10 -6.55 7.23
CA ALA A 187 14.85 -7.05 7.82
C ALA A 187 13.76 -5.97 7.69
N ALA A 188 12.49 -6.37 7.59
CA ALA A 188 11.33 -5.46 7.57
C ALA A 188 11.19 -4.56 6.33
N SER A 189 11.39 -5.12 5.13
CA SER A 189 11.50 -4.32 3.90
C SER A 189 10.31 -4.48 2.91
N VAL A 190 9.49 -5.53 2.96
CA VAL A 190 8.36 -5.70 2.01
C VAL A 190 7.00 -5.67 2.70
N VAL A 191 6.77 -6.62 3.61
CA VAL A 191 5.56 -6.69 4.45
C VAL A 191 5.96 -7.01 5.87
N VAL A 192 5.36 -6.31 6.84
CA VAL A 192 5.60 -6.49 8.27
C VAL A 192 4.28 -6.50 9.04
N LEU A 193 3.88 -7.69 9.49
CA LEU A 193 2.72 -7.88 10.35
C LEU A 193 3.21 -8.18 11.77
N ALA A 194 3.45 -7.12 12.55
CA ALA A 194 4.13 -7.22 13.85
C ALA A 194 3.27 -7.83 14.98
N GLY A 195 1.96 -7.97 14.76
CA GLY A 195 1.05 -8.57 15.73
C GLY A 195 1.25 -10.08 15.93
N THR A 196 0.95 -10.58 17.13
CA THR A 196 1.01 -12.01 17.43
C THR A 196 -0.28 -12.77 17.09
N GLY A 197 -1.33 -12.06 16.70
CA GLY A 197 -2.66 -12.59 16.40
C GLY A 197 -2.99 -12.66 14.91
N ASN A 198 -2.00 -12.60 14.03
CA ASN A 198 -2.27 -12.53 12.59
C ASN A 198 -2.93 -13.80 12.08
N SER A 199 -3.83 -13.66 11.11
CA SER A 199 -4.49 -14.77 10.42
C SER A 199 -4.97 -14.35 9.04
N GLY A 200 -5.08 -15.30 8.12
CA GLY A 200 -5.46 -15.03 6.75
C GLY A 200 -4.62 -15.80 5.75
N ILE A 201 -4.51 -15.28 4.52
CA ILE A 201 -3.79 -15.92 3.42
C ILE A 201 -2.81 -14.94 2.76
N CYS A 202 -1.61 -15.43 2.50
CA CYS A 202 -0.63 -14.82 1.60
C CYS A 202 -0.31 -15.81 0.47
N ASP A 203 -0.79 -15.55 -0.75
CA ASP A 203 -0.61 -16.46 -1.90
C ASP A 203 -0.26 -15.71 -3.19
N ASN A 204 0.50 -16.37 -4.05
CA ASN A 204 0.87 -15.97 -5.39
C ASN A 204 1.51 -14.57 -5.52
N ASN A 205 2.22 -14.11 -4.51
CA ASN A 205 2.95 -12.84 -4.60
C ASN A 205 4.34 -13.03 -5.22
N VAL A 206 4.77 -12.02 -5.96
CA VAL A 206 6.11 -11.91 -6.53
C VAL A 206 6.85 -10.78 -5.85
N MET A 207 8.07 -11.04 -5.41
CA MET A 207 8.92 -10.07 -4.74
C MET A 207 10.26 -9.94 -5.46
N CYS A 208 10.71 -8.71 -5.64
CA CYS A 208 12.03 -8.34 -6.12
C CYS A 208 12.68 -7.40 -5.10
N PHE A 209 13.94 -7.64 -4.75
CA PHE A 209 14.68 -6.74 -3.86
C PHE A 209 16.11 -6.49 -4.31
N LEU A 210 16.62 -5.29 -3.99
CA LEU A 210 18.02 -4.93 -4.24
C LEU A 210 18.93 -5.69 -3.28
N ASP A 211 19.72 -6.63 -3.79
CA ASP A 211 20.77 -7.27 -3.01
C ASP A 211 22.08 -6.49 -3.05
N THR A 212 22.45 -5.93 -1.90
CA THR A 212 23.74 -5.27 -1.68
C THR A 212 24.67 -6.09 -0.79
N ASP A 213 24.21 -7.20 -0.23
CA ASP A 213 24.95 -8.04 0.73
C ASP A 213 24.85 -9.51 0.31
N ALA A 214 25.81 -9.93 -0.55
CA ALA A 214 25.94 -11.30 -1.04
C ALA A 214 26.20 -12.35 0.08
N THR A 215 26.25 -11.96 1.35
CA THR A 215 26.50 -12.86 2.49
C THR A 215 25.31 -13.10 3.42
N ASN A 216 24.17 -12.41 3.28
CA ASN A 216 23.02 -12.56 4.18
C ASN A 216 21.74 -12.98 3.45
N ALA A 217 21.26 -14.20 3.75
CA ALA A 217 19.96 -14.73 3.36
C ALA A 217 18.78 -14.08 4.13
N ASN A 218 18.67 -12.75 4.09
CA ASN A 218 17.72 -11.96 4.88
C ASN A 218 16.32 -11.81 4.22
N CYS A 219 16.08 -12.44 3.07
CA CYS A 219 14.81 -12.35 2.35
C CYS A 219 13.60 -12.90 3.12
N ILE A 220 13.80 -13.86 4.03
CA ILE A 220 12.73 -14.40 4.90
C ILE A 220 12.25 -13.33 5.90
N SER A 221 13.16 -12.45 6.37
CA SER A 221 12.81 -11.37 7.31
C SER A 221 12.24 -10.12 6.64
N ALA A 222 12.34 -10.03 5.31
CA ALA A 222 11.76 -8.94 4.53
C ALA A 222 10.22 -9.07 4.39
N PHE A 223 9.72 -10.31 4.49
CA PHE A 223 8.30 -10.65 4.38
C PHE A 223 7.84 -11.34 5.67
N ASP A 224 7.63 -10.56 6.73
CA ASP A 224 7.17 -11.04 8.02
C ASP A 224 5.64 -11.05 8.06
N VAL A 225 5.07 -12.20 7.75
CA VAL A 225 3.63 -12.47 7.80
C VAL A 225 3.30 -13.57 8.80
N THR A 226 4.07 -13.65 9.88
CA THR A 226 3.93 -14.69 10.90
C THR A 226 2.48 -14.81 11.38
N GLY A 227 1.91 -16.02 11.31
CA GLY A 227 0.50 -16.31 11.64
C GLY A 227 -0.43 -16.43 10.42
N MET A 228 -0.01 -15.94 9.24
CA MET A 228 -0.74 -16.10 7.98
C MET A 228 -0.53 -17.49 7.36
N GLY A 229 -1.54 -18.01 6.65
CA GLY A 229 -1.35 -19.16 5.77
C GLY A 229 -0.57 -18.74 4.53
N MET A 230 0.58 -19.37 4.28
CA MET A 230 1.42 -19.06 3.12
C MET A 230 1.25 -20.09 2.00
N GLY A 231 0.97 -19.59 0.79
CA GLY A 231 0.88 -20.37 -0.44
C GLY A 231 2.12 -20.23 -1.33
N ARG A 232 1.90 -20.06 -2.63
CA ARG A 232 2.92 -19.82 -3.65
C ARG A 232 3.55 -18.46 -3.43
N MET A 233 4.86 -18.39 -3.28
CA MET A 233 5.60 -17.13 -3.18
C MET A 233 6.80 -17.22 -4.11
N GLN A 234 7.04 -16.17 -4.89
CA GLN A 234 8.23 -16.05 -5.73
C GLN A 234 9.06 -14.86 -5.25
N ALA A 235 10.36 -15.08 -5.05
CA ALA A 235 11.32 -14.03 -4.78
C ALA A 235 12.42 -14.07 -5.84
N SER A 236 12.84 -12.91 -6.34
CA SER A 236 13.99 -12.74 -7.24
C SER A 236 14.80 -11.51 -6.79
N GLY A 237 16.10 -11.50 -7.05
CA GLY A 237 17.14 -10.76 -6.30
C GLY A 237 18.37 -11.67 -6.29
N ALA A 238 19.59 -11.25 -5.94
CA ALA A 238 20.76 -12.12 -6.17
C ALA A 238 20.53 -13.51 -5.54
N VAL A 239 20.46 -14.52 -6.41
CA VAL A 239 20.17 -15.89 -6.03
C VAL A 239 21.50 -16.47 -5.55
N ASP A 240 21.85 -16.23 -4.28
CA ASP A 240 22.93 -16.97 -3.64
C ASP A 240 22.53 -18.45 -3.53
N GLU A 241 23.52 -19.35 -3.62
CA GLU A 241 23.46 -20.81 -3.73
C GLU A 241 22.75 -21.50 -2.55
N THR A 242 22.29 -20.73 -1.55
CA THR A 242 21.56 -21.19 -0.37
C THR A 242 20.08 -20.77 -0.32
N SER A 243 19.59 -20.02 -1.31
CA SER A 243 18.21 -19.56 -1.36
C SER A 243 17.25 -20.70 -1.71
N ASN A 244 16.62 -21.29 -0.70
CA ASN A 244 15.46 -22.17 -0.88
C ASN A 244 14.29 -21.35 -1.43
N ILE A 245 14.19 -21.30 -2.76
CA ILE A 245 12.94 -21.03 -3.46
C ILE A 245 11.92 -22.02 -2.88
N PHE A 246 10.87 -21.54 -2.22
CA PHE A 246 9.73 -22.37 -1.84
C PHE A 246 9.01 -22.85 -3.11
N SER A 247 9.60 -23.80 -3.82
CA SER A 247 8.93 -24.51 -4.91
C SER A 247 7.93 -25.48 -4.28
N ARG A 248 6.66 -25.35 -4.68
CA ARG A 248 5.55 -26.28 -4.48
C ARG A 248 6.00 -27.65 -3.98
N SER A 249 5.73 -27.97 -2.71
CA SER A 249 5.91 -29.34 -2.23
C SER A 249 4.94 -30.25 -3.02
N THR A 250 5.47 -31.02 -3.96
CA THR A 250 4.77 -32.22 -4.40
C THR A 250 4.86 -33.20 -3.26
N LEU A 251 3.79 -33.29 -2.46
CA LEU A 251 3.51 -34.45 -1.62
C LEU A 251 3.49 -35.68 -2.52
N THR A 252 4.60 -36.40 -2.60
CA THR A 252 4.64 -37.75 -3.14
C THR A 252 4.28 -38.72 -2.01
N SER A 253 3.07 -39.28 -2.15
CA SER A 253 2.49 -40.49 -1.53
C SER A 253 2.74 -40.76 -0.05
#